data_AF-A0A736IA19-F1
#
_entry.id   AF-A0A736IA19-F1
#
_cell.length_a   1.000
_cell.length_b   1.000
_cell.length_c   1.000
_cell.angle_alpha   90.00
_cell.angle_beta   90.00
_cell.angle_gamma   90.00
#
_symmetry.space_group_name_H-M   'P 1'
#
loop_
_entity.id
_entity.type
_entity.pdbx_description
1 polymer ?
#
loop_
_entity_poly.entity_id
_entity_poly.type
_entity_poly.pdbx_seq_one_letter_code
_entity_poly.pdbx_strand_id
1 'polypeptide(L)'
;MNIEEFVSEDNHMCNLGQELFCEIFEPGAIYDLPDNEFNRKIVYWLSQYLVGNLREPLDSISELNIFEQFYVYETWFSLIKCPVEMKSLSKRLIQYYIGLRTLL
;
A
#
# COMPACT_ATOMS: atom_id res chain seq x y z
N MET A 1 -0.64 9.81 -11.01
CA MET A 1 0.15 10.65 -10.09
C MET A 1 1.57 10.55 -10.56
N ASN A 2 2.40 11.56 -10.34
CA ASN A 2 3.81 11.46 -10.67
C ASN A 2 4.59 10.84 -9.49
N ILE A 3 5.88 10.54 -9.71
CA ILE A 3 6.74 9.96 -8.68
C ILE A 3 6.92 10.90 -7.48
N GLU A 4 6.97 12.22 -7.71
CA GLU A 4 7.13 13.21 -6.63
C GLU A 4 5.90 13.24 -5.70
N GLU A 5 4.69 13.14 -6.27
CA GLU A 5 3.43 13.03 -5.53
C GLU A 5 3.34 11.70 -4.76
N PHE A 6 3.82 10.61 -5.36
CA PHE A 6 3.84 9.30 -4.72
C PHE A 6 4.84 9.25 -3.55
N VAL A 7 6.01 9.87 -3.73
CA VAL A 7 7.10 9.97 -2.75
C VAL A 7 6.99 11.29 -1.95
N SER A 8 5.82 11.54 -1.37
CA SER A 8 5.52 12.74 -0.59
C SER A 8 6.10 12.68 0.84
N GLU A 9 6.39 13.85 1.42
CA GLU A 9 6.73 14.00 2.86
C GLU A 9 5.56 13.62 3.78
N ASP A 10 4.32 13.65 3.27
CA ASP A 10 3.12 13.27 4.03
C ASP A 10 2.98 11.75 4.22
N ASN A 11 3.86 10.96 3.60
CA ASN A 11 3.88 9.51 3.72
C ASN A 11 5.30 8.99 3.95
N HIS A 12 5.46 7.69 4.12
CA HIS A 12 6.76 7.08 4.40
C HIS A 12 7.52 6.61 3.16
N MET A 13 7.00 6.85 1.95
CA MET A 13 7.69 6.48 0.70
C MET A 13 8.96 7.29 0.50
N CYS A 14 9.04 8.52 1.02
CA CYS A 14 10.22 9.37 0.98
C CYS A 14 11.45 8.75 1.68
N ASN A 15 11.23 7.79 2.57
CA ASN A 15 12.30 7.08 3.28
C ASN A 15 12.89 5.90 2.48
N LEU A 16 12.28 5.54 1.34
CA LEU A 16 12.77 4.46 0.51
C LEU A 16 13.93 4.94 -0.36
N GLY A 17 15.07 4.25 -0.26
CA GLY A 17 16.16 4.45 -1.21
C GLY A 17 15.71 4.15 -2.64
N GLN A 18 16.24 4.88 -3.62
CA GLN A 18 15.85 4.76 -5.02
C GLN A 18 15.95 3.32 -5.56
N GLU A 19 16.98 2.58 -5.15
CA GLU A 19 17.16 1.17 -5.54
C GLU A 19 15.99 0.31 -5.05
N LEU A 20 15.69 0.36 -3.76
CA LEU A 20 14.59 -0.38 -3.15
C LEU A 20 13.23 0.04 -3.73
N PHE A 21 13.03 1.33 -3.98
CA PHE A 21 11.83 1.85 -4.66
C PHE A 21 11.64 1.19 -6.03
N CYS A 22 12.70 1.16 -6.85
CA CYS A 22 12.70 0.56 -8.17
C CYS A 22 12.54 -0.97 -8.13
N GLU A 23 12.93 -1.63 -7.05
CA GLU A 23 12.69 -3.07 -6.86
C GLU A 23 11.23 -3.36 -6.52
N ILE A 24 10.64 -2.56 -5.61
CA ILE A 24 9.30 -2.80 -5.08
C ILE A 24 8.22 -2.41 -6.08
N PHE A 25 8.33 -1.23 -6.70
CA PHE A 25 7.19 -0.62 -7.40
C PHE A 25 7.25 -0.73 -8.92
N GLU A 26 6.06 -0.78 -9.52
CA GLU A 26 5.82 -0.63 -10.97
C GLU A 26 5.56 0.85 -11.30
N PRO A 27 6.51 1.57 -11.93
CA PRO A 27 6.31 2.98 -12.24
C PRO A 27 5.11 3.25 -13.14
N GLY A 28 4.78 2.35 -14.07
CA GLY A 28 3.61 2.50 -14.94
C GLY A 28 2.31 2.62 -14.14
N ALA A 29 2.14 1.76 -13.13
CA ALA A 29 0.96 1.78 -12.26
C ALA A 29 0.85 3.06 -11.42
N ILE A 30 1.98 3.67 -11.05
CA ILE A 30 1.99 4.96 -10.35
C ILE A 30 1.45 6.08 -11.26
N TYR A 31 1.91 6.12 -12.52
CA TYR A 31 1.44 7.11 -13.49
C TYR A 31 -0.05 6.96 -13.79
N ASP A 32 -0.55 5.73 -13.85
CA ASP A 32 -1.95 5.43 -14.11
C ASP A 32 -2.89 5.77 -12.93
N LEU A 33 -2.37 5.88 -11.70
CA LEU A 33 -3.17 6.14 -10.49
C LEU A 33 -3.58 7.62 -10.40
N PRO A 34 -4.87 8.01 -10.48
CA PRO A 34 -5.25 9.42 -10.42
C PRO A 34 -4.81 10.11 -9.12
N ASP A 35 -4.33 11.35 -9.20
CA ASP A 35 -3.95 12.10 -7.99
C ASP A 35 -5.19 12.74 -7.35
N ASN A 36 -5.81 12.03 -6.42
CA ASN A 36 -6.94 12.50 -5.62
C ASN A 36 -6.74 12.11 -4.15
N GLU A 37 -7.54 12.71 -3.27
CA GLU A 37 -7.43 12.51 -1.81
C GLU A 37 -7.48 11.03 -1.40
N PHE A 38 -8.38 10.25 -2.02
CA PHE A 38 -8.52 8.84 -1.70
C PHE A 38 -7.29 8.02 -2.12
N ASN A 39 -6.76 8.27 -3.31
CA ASN A 39 -5.55 7.60 -3.80
C ASN A 39 -4.30 7.99 -3.00
N ARG A 40 -4.18 9.25 -2.57
CA ARG A 40 -3.14 9.66 -1.62
C ARG A 40 -3.25 8.90 -0.30
N LYS A 41 -4.47 8.66 0.19
CA LYS A 41 -4.71 7.84 1.40
C LYS A 41 -4.32 6.38 1.20
N ILE A 42 -4.59 5.81 0.02
CA ILE A 42 -4.15 4.45 -0.37
C ILE A 42 -2.62 4.34 -0.33
N VAL A 43 -1.91 5.33 -0.88
CA VAL A 43 -0.44 5.39 -0.85
C VAL A 43 0.07 5.57 0.58
N TYR A 44 -0.57 6.42 1.38
CA TYR A 44 -0.25 6.59 2.79
C TYR A 44 -0.33 5.26 3.56
N TRP A 45 -1.45 4.54 3.45
CA TRP A 45 -1.62 3.25 4.10
C TRP A 45 -0.60 2.20 3.62
N LEU A 46 -0.26 2.21 2.33
CA LEU A 46 0.80 1.34 1.81
C LEU A 46 2.17 1.68 2.42
N SER A 47 2.45 2.97 2.60
CA SER A 47 3.71 3.42 3.21
C SER A 47 3.82 3.00 4.68
N GLN A 48 2.70 3.01 5.42
CA GLN A 48 2.63 2.49 6.80
C GLN A 48 2.97 1.00 6.83
N TYR A 49 2.40 0.21 5.92
CA TYR A 49 2.72 -1.21 5.78
C TYR A 49 4.23 -1.43 5.59
N LEU A 50 4.87 -0.67 4.70
CA LEU A 50 6.29 -0.83 4.38
C LEU A 50 7.22 -0.51 5.55
N VAL A 51 6.82 0.38 6.45
CA VAL A 51 7.57 0.64 7.70
C VAL A 51 7.17 -0.30 8.85
N GLY A 52 6.36 -1.32 8.57
CA GLY A 52 5.96 -2.35 9.53
C GLY A 52 4.68 -2.06 10.31
N ASN A 53 4.04 -0.90 10.11
CA ASN A 53 2.74 -0.58 10.70
C ASN A 53 1.61 -1.12 9.81
N LEU A 54 1.19 -2.36 10.05
CA LEU A 54 0.10 -2.95 9.27
C LEU A 54 -1.28 -2.78 9.93
N ARG A 55 -1.34 -2.80 11.26
CA ARG A 55 -2.61 -2.86 11.98
C ARG A 55 -3.48 -1.63 11.74
N GLU A 56 -2.92 -0.44 11.90
CA GLU A 56 -3.67 0.82 11.74
C GLU A 56 -4.23 1.00 10.31
N PRO A 57 -3.44 0.77 9.24
CA PRO A 57 -3.97 0.71 7.89
C PRO A 57 -5.13 -0.27 7.71
N LEU A 58 -4.98 -1.52 8.16
CA LEU A 58 -6.01 -2.53 7.93
C LEU A 58 -7.28 -2.29 8.75
N ASP A 59 -7.14 -1.80 9.98
CA ASP A 59 -8.28 -1.37 10.79
C ASP A 59 -9.03 -0.23 10.06
N SER A 60 -8.31 0.81 9.60
CA SER A 60 -8.89 1.93 8.84
C SER A 60 -9.56 1.51 7.53
N ILE A 61 -8.92 0.62 6.77
CA ILE A 61 -9.46 0.11 5.50
C ILE A 61 -10.72 -0.72 5.78
N SER A 62 -10.77 -1.48 6.88
CA SER A 62 -11.91 -2.32 7.20
C SER A 62 -13.21 -1.57 7.53
N GLU A 63 -13.10 -0.27 7.83
CA GLU A 63 -14.24 0.64 8.05
C GLU A 63 -14.85 1.15 6.74
N LEU A 64 -14.14 1.04 5.62
CA LEU A 64 -14.62 1.42 4.29
C LEU A 64 -15.68 0.45 3.76
N ASN A 65 -16.43 0.86 2.74
CA ASN A 65 -17.33 -0.07 2.07
C ASN A 65 -16.56 -1.13 1.27
N ILE A 66 -17.21 -2.25 0.92
CA ILE A 66 -16.54 -3.39 0.30
C ILE A 66 -15.89 -3.07 -1.06
N PHE A 67 -16.47 -2.16 -1.83
CA PHE A 67 -15.91 -1.75 -3.13
C PHE A 67 -14.66 -0.88 -2.94
N GLU A 68 -14.68 0.01 -1.95
CA GLU A 68 -13.51 0.80 -1.56
C GLU A 68 -12.38 -0.10 -1.04
N GLN A 69 -12.69 -1.07 -0.19
CA GLN A 69 -11.71 -2.05 0.29
C GLN A 69 -11.08 -2.82 -0.87
N PHE A 70 -11.90 -3.31 -1.80
CA PHE A 70 -11.40 -4.00 -2.99
C PHE A 70 -10.46 -3.11 -3.80
N TYR A 71 -10.86 -1.86 -4.06
CA TYR A 71 -10.05 -0.91 -4.81
C TYR A 71 -8.70 -0.59 -4.14
N VAL A 72 -8.67 -0.47 -2.81
CA VAL A 72 -7.42 -0.27 -2.06
C VAL A 72 -6.45 -1.43 -2.32
N TYR A 73 -6.90 -2.67 -2.14
CA TYR A 73 -6.02 -3.83 -2.28
C TYR A 73 -5.63 -4.09 -3.74
N GLU A 74 -6.55 -3.91 -4.68
CA GLU A 74 -6.26 -3.99 -6.11
C GLU A 74 -5.19 -2.95 -6.50
N THR A 75 -5.30 -1.73 -5.99
CA THR A 75 -4.30 -0.67 -6.20
C THR A 75 -2.95 -1.09 -5.63
N TRP A 76 -2.89 -1.61 -4.41
CA TRP A 76 -1.63 -2.11 -3.83
C TRP A 76 -0.99 -3.22 -4.66
N PHE A 77 -1.78 -4.19 -5.12
CA PHE A 77 -1.27 -5.28 -5.97
C PHE A 77 -0.82 -4.80 -7.36
N SER A 78 -1.40 -3.71 -7.86
CA SER A 78 -0.97 -3.09 -9.13
C SER A 78 0.32 -2.30 -8.96
N LEU A 79 0.50 -1.63 -7.82
CA LEU A 79 1.69 -0.84 -7.51
C LEU A 79 2.92 -1.70 -7.23
N ILE A 80 2.77 -2.85 -6.56
CA ILE A 80 3.90 -3.69 -6.14
C ILE A 80 4.23 -4.73 -7.23
N LYS A 81 5.42 -4.65 -7.82
CA LYS A 81 5.95 -5.67 -8.73
C LYS A 81 6.87 -6.69 -8.07
N CYS A 82 7.42 -6.39 -6.89
CA CYS A 82 8.33 -7.28 -6.19
C CYS A 82 7.58 -8.54 -5.69
N PRO A 83 7.91 -9.76 -6.17
CA PRO A 83 7.18 -10.97 -5.80
C PRO A 83 7.27 -11.31 -4.31
N VAL A 84 8.40 -10.99 -3.68
CA VAL A 84 8.61 -11.23 -2.24
C VAL A 84 7.68 -10.34 -1.42
N GLU A 85 7.56 -9.06 -1.79
CA GLU A 85 6.65 -8.14 -1.12
C GLU A 85 5.18 -8.46 -1.38
N MET A 86 4.81 -8.80 -2.61
CA MET A 86 3.45 -9.26 -2.91
C MET A 86 3.05 -10.46 -2.05
N LYS A 87 3.95 -11.43 -1.87
CA LYS A 87 3.71 -12.61 -1.03
C LYS A 87 3.56 -12.24 0.45
N SER A 88 4.41 -11.35 0.94
CA SER A 88 4.37 -10.87 2.33
C SER A 88 3.09 -10.10 2.64
N LEU A 89 2.70 -9.17 1.77
CA LEU A 89 1.45 -8.43 1.87
C LEU A 89 0.23 -9.36 1.84
N SER A 90 0.18 -10.30 0.88
CA SER A 90 -0.93 -11.26 0.76
C SER A 90 -1.10 -12.09 2.03
N LYS A 91 0.01 -12.60 2.59
CA LYS A 91 -0.01 -13.37 3.83
C LYS A 91 -0.60 -12.55 4.99
N ARG A 92 -0.16 -11.30 5.12
CA ARG A 92 -0.61 -10.37 6.15
C ARG A 92 -2.10 -10.02 6.02
N LEU A 93 -2.58 -9.76 4.80
CA LEU A 93 -4.01 -9.55 4.52
C LEU A 93 -4.84 -10.78 4.90
N ILE A 94 -4.41 -11.98 4.50
CA ILE A 94 -5.09 -13.23 4.86
C ILE A 94 -5.16 -13.37 6.39
N GLN A 95 -4.04 -13.18 7.09
CA GLN A 95 -3.98 -13.25 8.56
C GLN A 95 -4.96 -12.27 9.22
N TYR A 96 -5.08 -11.05 8.69
CA TYR A 96 -6.03 -10.06 9.19
C TYR A 96 -7.48 -10.52 9.04
N TYR A 97 -7.86 -10.99 7.86
CA TYR A 97 -9.25 -11.36 7.55
C TYR A 97 -9.70 -12.69 8.16
N ILE A 98 -8.79 -13.64 8.39
CA ILE A 98 -9.12 -14.90 9.10
C ILE A 98 -9.08 -14.77 10.63
N GLY A 99 -8.88 -13.55 11.16
CA GLY A 99 -8.96 -13.28 12.59
C GLY A 99 -7.67 -13.51 13.38
N LEU A 100 -6.52 -13.67 12.73
CA LEU A 100 -5.20 -13.71 13.39
C LEU A 100 -4.65 -12.30 13.68
N ARG A 101 -5.54 -11.38 14.10
CA ARG A 101 -5.23 -9.96 14.32
C ARG A 101 -4.20 -9.73 15.44
N THR A 102 -4.02 -10.70 16.33
CA THR A 102 -3.02 -10.66 17.41
C THR A 102 -1.58 -10.90 16.94
N LEU A 103 -1.39 -11.33 15.68
CA LEU A 103 -0.08 -11.61 15.08
C LEU A 103 0.42 -10.49 14.16
N LEU A 104 -0.32 -9.38 14.08
CA LEU A 104 -0.06 -8.25 13.17
C LEU A 104 0.42 -7.01 13.91
#